data_AF-A0A1E3BUD1-F1
#
_entry.id   AF-A0A1E3BUD1-F1
#
_cell.length_a   1.000
_cell.length_b   1.000
_cell.length_c   1.000
_cell.angle_alpha   90.00
_cell.angle_beta   90.00
_cell.angle_gamma   90.00
#
_symmetry.space_group_name_H-M   'P 1'
#
loop_
_entity.id
_entity.type
_entity.pdbx_description
1 polymer ?
#
loop_
_entity_poly.entity_id
_entity_poly.type
_entity_poly.pdbx_seq_one_letter_code
_entity_poly.pdbx_strand_id
1 'polypeptide(L)'
;MVVYTDGSKGKDSNAAGAGWVGYWGTCKTKIFCGHRRLPNHEVFDAEAREALLGLQTALKDPNAQHSTNLYICLDNLEAVQQLQGQPTGSSQSAIKQFQEAAQTWPFCLRAPNTQPDRVQVKWVPGHTGIIGNEEADKEAKLGCQAPLELPPPPASIAAAKRAAQSVHRRCFAQFWVEKGPKRYKDLGIGIEKRPPELLLPRAALGCLLAARSGHGDFAEYHERFEHDEALLTCSCGCRKEPSHFYYRRKG
;
A
#
# COMPACT_ATOMS: atom_id res chain seq x y z
N MET A 1 22.41 15.63 -15.50
CA MET A 1 22.54 14.91 -14.22
C MET A 1 21.47 13.83 -14.14
N VAL A 2 21.77 12.69 -13.54
CA VAL A 2 20.81 11.59 -13.33
C VAL A 2 20.84 11.18 -11.87
N VAL A 3 19.69 11.04 -11.23
CA VAL A 3 19.54 10.59 -9.86
C VAL A 3 18.69 9.33 -9.87
N TYR A 4 19.19 8.27 -9.26
CA TYR A 4 18.45 7.04 -9.02
C TYR A 4 18.00 7.02 -7.58
N THR A 5 16.77 6.59 -7.36
CA THR A 5 16.12 6.55 -6.04
C THR A 5 15.39 5.23 -5.92
N ASP A 6 15.50 4.60 -4.76
CA ASP A 6 14.85 3.33 -4.46
C ASP A 6 14.51 3.22 -2.97
N GLY A 7 13.50 2.40 -2.69
CA GLY A 7 12.86 2.23 -1.40
C GLY A 7 12.84 0.78 -0.98
N SER A 8 13.37 0.51 0.22
CA SER A 8 13.44 -0.84 0.77
C SER A 8 12.61 -0.95 2.04
N LYS A 9 12.07 -2.14 2.30
CA LYS A 9 11.41 -2.45 3.58
C LYS A 9 11.98 -3.73 4.14
N GLY A 10 12.54 -3.64 5.35
CA GLY A 10 13.03 -4.81 6.08
C GLY A 10 11.89 -5.78 6.39
N LYS A 11 12.16 -7.09 6.34
CA LYS A 11 11.18 -8.13 6.65
C LYS A 11 10.67 -8.06 8.11
N ASP A 12 11.53 -7.60 9.02
CA ASP A 12 11.28 -7.63 10.47
C ASP A 12 11.07 -6.25 11.09
N SER A 13 11.13 -5.17 10.30
CA SER A 13 10.98 -3.80 10.80
C SER A 13 9.81 -3.07 10.14
N ASN A 14 9.05 -2.31 10.92
CA ASN A 14 8.01 -1.41 10.39
C ASN A 14 8.60 -0.11 9.83
N ALA A 15 9.90 -0.09 9.56
CA ALA A 15 10.63 1.06 9.03
C ALA A 15 11.01 0.78 7.58
N ALA A 16 10.67 1.72 6.70
CA ALA A 16 11.19 1.75 5.34
C ALA A 16 12.56 2.45 5.35
N GLY A 17 13.38 2.10 4.38
CA GLY A 17 14.66 2.71 4.10
C GLY A 17 14.62 3.38 2.74
N ALA A 18 15.02 4.65 2.73
CA ALA A 18 15.14 5.47 1.55
C ALA A 18 16.58 5.50 1.06
N GLY A 19 16.82 5.32 -0.24
CA GLY A 19 18.13 5.39 -0.85
C GLY A 19 18.14 6.26 -2.11
N TRP A 20 19.20 7.03 -2.33
CA TRP A 20 19.40 7.79 -3.56
C TRP A 20 20.87 7.94 -3.94
N VAL A 21 21.13 7.97 -5.25
CA VAL A 21 22.46 8.12 -5.83
C VAL A 21 22.42 9.04 -7.04
N GLY A 22 23.33 10.02 -7.08
CA GLY A 22 23.48 10.97 -8.18
C GLY A 22 24.69 10.65 -9.05
N TYR A 23 24.52 10.78 -10.36
CA TYR A 23 25.56 10.68 -11.37
C TYR A 23 25.58 11.93 -12.27
N TRP A 24 26.79 12.32 -12.68
CA TRP A 24 27.01 13.45 -13.56
C TRP A 24 27.99 13.13 -14.69
N GLY A 25 27.81 13.84 -15.82
CA GLY A 25 28.64 13.71 -17.01
C GLY A 25 28.36 12.45 -17.84
N THR A 26 28.98 12.39 -19.01
CA THR A 26 28.93 11.26 -19.95
C THR A 26 29.65 10.02 -19.40
N CYS A 27 30.64 10.23 -18.54
CA CYS A 27 31.38 9.17 -17.86
C CYS A 27 30.62 8.51 -16.70
N LYS A 28 29.38 8.95 -16.41
CA LYS A 28 28.57 8.46 -15.28
C LYS A 28 29.35 8.51 -13.97
N THR A 29 29.99 9.64 -13.68
CA THR A 29 30.73 9.81 -12.42
C THR A 29 29.74 9.95 -11.29
N LYS A 30 29.85 9.11 -10.25
CA LYS A 30 29.05 9.22 -9.04
C LYS A 30 29.42 10.52 -8.31
N ILE A 31 28.43 11.38 -8.08
CA ILE A 31 28.61 12.69 -7.44
C ILE A 31 28.17 12.71 -5.98
N PHE A 32 27.11 11.98 -5.65
CA PHE A 32 26.61 11.84 -4.29
C PHE A 32 25.85 10.54 -4.11
N CYS A 33 25.74 10.09 -2.87
CA CYS A 33 24.75 9.12 -2.43
C CYS A 33 24.23 9.50 -1.05
N GLY A 34 23.09 8.96 -0.69
CA GLY A 34 22.52 9.15 0.63
C GLY A 34 21.45 8.11 0.90
N HIS A 35 21.20 7.92 2.19
CA HIS A 35 20.12 7.08 2.66
C HIS A 35 19.48 7.68 3.89
N ARG A 36 18.23 7.31 4.15
CA ARG A 36 17.49 7.77 5.33
C ARG A 36 16.55 6.69 5.83
N ARG A 37 16.43 6.60 7.15
CA ARG A 37 15.41 5.77 7.78
C ARG A 37 14.07 6.49 7.81
N LEU A 38 13.04 5.85 7.30
CA LEU A 38 11.66 6.33 7.30
C LEU A 38 10.81 5.43 8.22
N PRO A 39 10.74 5.72 9.53
CA PRO A 39 9.89 4.96 10.44
C PRO A 39 8.42 5.16 10.07
N ASN A 40 7.60 4.12 10.18
CA ASN A 40 6.15 4.22 10.01
C ASN A 40 5.72 4.85 8.68
N HIS A 41 6.43 4.52 7.61
CA HIS A 41 6.04 4.85 6.23
C HIS A 41 5.74 3.57 5.46
N GLU A 42 4.79 3.64 4.54
CA GLU A 42 4.60 2.58 3.57
C GLU A 42 5.63 2.67 2.44
N VAL A 43 5.86 1.57 1.73
CA VAL A 43 6.84 1.50 0.64
C VAL A 43 6.59 2.62 -0.38
N PHE A 44 5.33 2.82 -0.76
CA PHE A 44 4.95 3.91 -1.66
C PHE A 44 5.21 5.32 -1.09
N ASP A 45 4.95 5.54 0.21
CA ASP A 45 5.25 6.82 0.84
C ASP A 45 6.77 7.06 0.94
N ALA A 46 7.55 5.98 1.05
CA ALA A 46 9.01 6.00 1.07
C ALA A 46 9.55 6.44 -0.30
N GLU A 47 9.08 5.84 -1.38
CA GLU A 47 9.48 6.18 -2.76
C GLU A 47 9.24 7.66 -3.12
N ALA A 48 8.06 8.20 -2.74
CA ALA A 48 7.78 9.61 -2.95
C ALA A 48 8.73 10.52 -2.14
N ARG A 49 9.08 10.10 -0.91
CA ARG A 49 10.02 10.83 -0.05
C ARG A 49 11.46 10.71 -0.55
N GLU A 50 11.85 9.56 -1.08
CA GLU A 50 13.16 9.30 -1.68
C GLU A 50 13.40 10.17 -2.90
N ALA A 51 12.42 10.24 -3.80
CA ALA A 51 12.46 11.13 -4.96
C ALA A 51 12.68 12.59 -4.53
N LEU A 52 11.98 13.05 -3.48
CA LEU A 52 12.14 14.38 -2.92
C LEU A 52 13.55 14.61 -2.35
N LEU A 53 14.06 13.67 -1.56
CA LEU A 53 15.39 13.78 -0.96
C LEU A 53 16.49 13.76 -2.02
N GLY A 54 16.40 12.84 -2.98
CA GLY A 54 17.33 12.76 -4.12
C GLY A 54 17.34 14.05 -4.94
N LEU A 55 16.17 14.62 -5.22
CA LEU A 55 16.04 15.92 -5.91
C LEU A 55 16.64 17.07 -5.09
N GLN A 56 16.36 17.13 -3.79
CA GLN A 56 16.92 18.17 -2.91
C GLN A 56 18.44 18.08 -2.79
N THR A 57 19.00 16.86 -2.76
CA THR A 57 20.45 16.66 -2.79
C THR A 57 21.03 17.10 -4.13
N ALA A 58 20.37 16.75 -5.25
CA ALA A 58 20.78 17.17 -6.59
C ALA A 58 20.79 18.70 -6.76
N LEU A 59 19.79 19.39 -6.21
CA LEU A 59 19.69 20.86 -6.26
C LEU A 59 20.81 21.57 -5.49
N LYS A 60 21.37 20.93 -4.46
CA LYS A 60 22.45 21.46 -3.64
C LYS A 60 23.84 21.14 -4.21
N ASP A 61 23.93 20.22 -5.16
CA ASP A 61 25.19 19.79 -5.74
C ASP A 61 25.78 20.87 -6.66
N PRO A 62 27.09 21.21 -6.57
CA PRO A 62 27.71 22.21 -7.44
C PRO A 62 27.56 21.90 -8.93
N ASN A 63 27.53 20.62 -9.32
CA ASN A 63 27.38 20.20 -10.71
C ASN A 63 25.97 20.47 -11.26
N ALA A 64 25.00 20.86 -10.41
CA ALA A 64 23.70 21.35 -10.84
C ALA A 64 23.81 22.59 -11.73
N GLN A 65 24.80 23.45 -11.49
CA GLN A 65 25.00 24.69 -12.27
C GLN A 65 25.48 24.42 -13.70
N HIS A 66 26.09 23.26 -13.92
CA HIS A 66 26.64 22.79 -15.19
C HIS A 66 25.71 21.78 -15.89
N SER A 67 24.53 21.52 -15.34
CA SER A 67 23.60 20.53 -15.87
C SER A 67 22.43 21.21 -16.58
N THR A 68 22.15 20.77 -17.81
CA THR A 68 20.95 21.18 -18.55
C THR A 68 19.71 20.47 -18.01
N ASN A 69 19.74 19.13 -18.02
CA ASN A 69 18.62 18.29 -17.62
C ASN A 69 18.93 17.53 -16.33
N LEU A 70 17.93 17.40 -15.47
CA LEU A 70 17.93 16.52 -14.30
C LEU A 70 16.94 15.39 -14.52
N TYR A 71 17.43 14.16 -14.51
CA TYR A 71 16.59 12.96 -14.59
C TYR A 71 16.47 12.34 -13.20
N ILE A 72 15.25 12.04 -12.76
CA ILE A 72 14.96 11.25 -11.56
C ILE A 72 14.47 9.89 -12.02
N CYS A 73 15.19 8.83 -11.67
CA CYS A 73 14.94 7.46 -12.09
C CYS A 73 14.44 6.62 -10.91
N LEU A 74 13.28 5.99 -11.09
CA LEU A 74 12.59 5.16 -10.09
C LEU A 74 12.11 3.87 -10.76
N ASP A 75 11.99 2.79 -10.00
CA ASP A 75 11.48 1.50 -10.52
C ASP A 75 9.99 1.23 -10.23
N ASN A 76 9.36 2.04 -9.39
CA ASN A 76 7.92 2.01 -9.20
C ASN A 76 7.21 2.91 -10.22
N LEU A 77 6.46 2.28 -11.13
CA LEU A 77 5.69 2.97 -12.15
C LEU A 77 4.58 3.87 -11.59
N GLU A 78 3.94 3.47 -10.49
CA GLU A 78 2.89 4.26 -9.85
C GLU A 78 3.48 5.56 -9.27
N ALA A 79 4.66 5.49 -8.65
CA ALA A 79 5.34 6.67 -8.12
C ALA A 79 5.73 7.64 -9.24
N VAL A 80 6.25 7.12 -10.36
CA VAL A 80 6.56 7.93 -11.56
C VAL A 80 5.32 8.67 -12.06
N GLN A 81 4.18 7.97 -12.19
CA GLN A 81 2.93 8.56 -12.64
C GLN A 81 2.43 9.66 -11.69
N GLN A 82 2.48 9.42 -10.38
CA GLN A 82 2.02 10.42 -9.40
C GLN A 82 2.93 11.64 -9.31
N LEU A 83 4.25 11.47 -9.44
CA LEU A 83 5.21 12.59 -9.44
C LEU A 83 5.03 13.51 -10.65
N GLN A 84 4.65 12.95 -11.80
CA GLN A 84 4.39 13.70 -13.04
C GLN A 84 2.95 14.23 -13.14
N GLY A 85 2.00 13.58 -12.47
CA GLY A 85 0.57 13.85 -12.57
C GLY A 85 0.01 14.66 -11.40
N GLN A 86 -1.30 14.50 -11.18
CA GLN A 86 -1.95 15.05 -10.00
C GLN A 86 -1.77 14.12 -8.79
N PRO A 87 -1.24 14.62 -7.67
CA PRO A 87 -0.97 13.79 -6.50
C PRO A 87 -2.28 13.29 -5.87
N THR A 88 -2.36 11.98 -5.61
CA THR A 88 -3.49 11.34 -4.92
C THR A 88 -3.01 10.52 -3.71
N GLY A 89 -3.89 10.17 -2.78
CA GLY A 89 -3.54 9.27 -1.66
C GLY A 89 -2.79 9.90 -0.49
N SER A 90 -2.07 9.08 0.28
CA SER A 90 -1.39 9.49 1.53
C SER A 90 -0.10 10.26 1.31
N SER A 91 0.56 10.09 0.17
CA SER A 91 1.87 10.68 -0.13
C SER A 91 1.79 12.05 -0.81
N GLN A 92 0.58 12.64 -0.90
CA GLN A 92 0.33 13.90 -1.60
C GLN A 92 1.25 15.04 -1.17
N SER A 93 1.56 15.15 0.13
CA SER A 93 2.43 16.22 0.64
C SER A 93 3.86 16.09 0.13
N ALA A 94 4.42 14.88 0.13
CA ALA A 94 5.77 14.61 -0.37
C ALA A 94 5.85 14.85 -1.89
N ILE A 95 4.83 14.41 -2.64
CA ILE A 95 4.76 14.61 -4.10
C ILE A 95 4.63 16.09 -4.44
N LYS A 96 3.80 16.86 -3.72
CA LYS A 96 3.70 18.32 -3.91
C LYS A 96 5.03 19.01 -3.64
N GLN A 97 5.69 18.66 -2.53
CA GLN A 97 7.03 19.19 -2.22
C GLN A 97 8.05 18.83 -3.30
N PHE A 98 7.96 17.64 -3.88
CA PHE A 98 8.82 17.25 -5.01
C PHE A 98 8.54 18.11 -6.23
N GLN A 99 7.26 18.31 -6.59
CA GLN A 99 6.86 19.13 -7.73
C GLN A 99 7.28 20.60 -7.55
N GLU A 100 7.11 21.15 -6.35
CA GLU A 100 7.58 22.49 -5.97
C GLU A 100 9.10 22.59 -6.08
N ALA A 101 9.85 21.62 -5.54
CA ALA A 101 11.30 21.59 -5.67
C ALA A 101 11.74 21.46 -7.14
N ALA A 102 11.04 20.66 -7.93
CA ALA A 102 11.33 20.47 -9.36
C ALA A 102 11.09 21.76 -10.16
N GLN A 103 10.13 22.58 -9.76
CA GLN A 103 9.89 23.90 -10.35
C GLN A 103 11.01 24.90 -10.03
N THR A 104 11.82 24.68 -9.00
CA THR A 104 12.99 25.54 -8.72
C THR A 104 14.16 25.27 -9.65
N TRP A 105 14.22 24.08 -10.28
CA TRP A 105 15.33 23.66 -11.13
C TRP A 105 15.66 24.65 -12.26
N PRO A 106 14.71 25.17 -13.05
CA PRO A 106 15.02 26.15 -14.10
C PRO A 106 15.62 27.46 -13.58
N PHE A 107 15.41 27.80 -12.31
CA PHE A 107 15.85 29.05 -11.69
C PHE A 107 17.18 28.94 -10.92
N CYS A 108 17.77 27.74 -10.83
CA CYS A 108 19.06 27.57 -10.18
C CYS A 108 20.17 28.31 -10.95
N LEU A 109 21.18 28.81 -10.22
CA LEU A 109 22.35 29.48 -10.81
C LEU A 109 22.99 28.60 -11.90
N ARG A 110 23.46 29.22 -13.00
CA ARG A 110 24.03 28.51 -14.15
C ARG A 110 25.41 29.00 -14.50
N ALA A 111 26.23 28.06 -14.94
CA ALA A 111 27.46 28.37 -15.64
C ALA A 111 27.16 28.97 -17.03
N PRO A 112 28.06 29.78 -17.60
CA PRO A 112 27.90 30.32 -18.94
C PRO A 112 27.60 29.22 -19.97
N ASN A 113 26.71 29.50 -20.92
CA ASN A 113 26.27 28.58 -21.99
C ASN A 113 25.46 27.34 -21.54
N THR A 114 25.01 27.28 -20.29
CA THR A 114 24.12 26.19 -19.82
C THR A 114 22.68 26.68 -19.72
N GLN A 115 21.80 26.22 -20.61
CA GLN A 115 20.36 26.46 -20.46
C GLN A 115 19.69 25.26 -19.78
N PRO A 116 19.03 25.46 -18.62
CA PRO A 116 18.30 24.39 -17.96
C PRO A 116 17.00 24.08 -18.69
N ASP A 117 16.68 22.80 -18.80
CA ASP A 117 15.33 22.35 -19.11
C ASP A 117 14.61 22.01 -17.80
N ARG A 118 13.64 21.11 -17.84
CA ARG A 118 12.85 20.63 -16.72
C ARG A 118 13.46 19.41 -16.04
N VAL A 119 13.06 19.18 -14.80
CA VAL A 119 13.25 17.88 -14.14
C VAL A 119 12.37 16.85 -14.85
N GLN A 120 12.96 15.74 -15.29
CA GLN A 120 12.25 14.64 -15.92
C GLN A 120 12.26 13.41 -15.01
N VAL A 121 11.09 12.93 -14.64
CA VAL A 121 10.94 11.64 -13.96
C VAL A 121 10.90 10.53 -15.01
N LYS A 122 11.66 9.45 -14.81
CA LYS A 122 11.75 8.31 -15.73
C LYS A 122 11.59 7.02 -14.94
N TRP A 123 10.81 6.10 -15.50
CA TRP A 123 10.74 4.74 -15.00
C TRP A 123 11.95 3.94 -15.49
N VAL A 124 12.53 3.14 -14.61
CA VAL A 124 13.60 2.18 -14.92
C VAL A 124 13.21 0.79 -14.39
N PRO A 125 13.54 -0.30 -15.08
CA PRO A 125 13.23 -1.63 -14.57
C PRO A 125 14.12 -2.00 -13.38
N GLY A 126 13.50 -2.36 -12.26
CA GLY A 126 14.19 -2.83 -11.05
C GLY A 126 14.89 -4.18 -11.26
N HIS A 127 16.00 -4.40 -10.55
CA HIS A 127 16.78 -5.66 -10.53
C HIS A 127 17.27 -6.17 -11.90
N THR A 128 17.55 -5.26 -12.83
CA THR A 128 18.03 -5.59 -14.18
C THR A 128 19.53 -5.31 -14.38
N GLY A 129 20.27 -4.97 -13.32
CA GLY A 129 21.69 -4.66 -13.41
C GLY A 129 22.00 -3.23 -13.88
N ILE A 130 21.01 -2.32 -13.85
CA ILE A 130 21.24 -0.90 -14.05
C ILE A 130 22.02 -0.38 -12.83
N ILE A 131 23.30 -0.09 -13.01
CA ILE A 131 24.25 0.28 -11.94
C ILE A 131 23.64 1.29 -10.95
N GLY A 132 23.04 2.38 -11.46
CA GLY A 132 22.47 3.41 -10.59
C GLY A 132 21.28 2.94 -9.76
N ASN A 133 20.42 2.07 -10.31
CA ASN A 133 19.29 1.50 -9.57
C ASN A 133 19.77 0.51 -8.52
N GLU A 134 20.72 -0.36 -8.87
CA GLU A 134 21.31 -1.32 -7.93
C GLU A 134 22.07 -0.63 -6.78
N GLU A 135 22.69 0.52 -7.05
CA GLU A 135 23.29 1.32 -5.99
C GLU A 135 22.25 2.03 -5.12
N ALA A 136 21.17 2.54 -5.71
CA ALA A 136 20.06 3.11 -4.94
C ALA A 136 19.41 2.07 -4.03
N ASP A 137 19.19 0.84 -4.50
CA ASP A 137 18.69 -0.30 -3.69
C ASP A 137 19.62 -0.63 -2.52
N LYS A 138 20.94 -0.62 -2.75
CA LYS A 138 21.93 -0.80 -1.67
C LYS A 138 21.81 0.30 -0.62
N GLU A 139 21.73 1.55 -1.04
CA GLU A 139 21.53 2.69 -0.12
C GLU A 139 20.19 2.58 0.61
N ALA A 140 19.12 2.15 -0.05
CA ALA A 140 17.80 1.96 0.56
C ALA A 140 17.83 0.89 1.65
N LYS A 141 18.53 -0.23 1.40
CA LYS A 141 18.77 -1.29 2.39
C LYS A 141 19.60 -0.79 3.58
N LEU A 142 20.60 0.06 3.35
CA LEU A 142 21.32 0.74 4.44
C LEU A 142 20.41 1.70 5.21
N GLY A 143 19.52 2.42 4.51
CA GLY A 143 18.51 3.30 5.09
C GLY A 143 17.56 2.59 6.05
N CYS A 144 17.24 1.32 5.81
CA CYS A 144 16.45 0.52 6.75
C CYS A 144 17.15 0.35 8.12
N GLN A 145 18.48 0.30 8.12
CA GLN A 145 19.32 0.06 9.29
C GLN A 145 19.90 1.34 9.90
N ALA A 146 19.79 2.47 9.19
CA ALA A 146 20.32 3.75 9.61
C ALA A 146 19.76 4.20 10.98
N PRO A 147 20.51 5.01 11.74
CA PRO A 147 20.00 5.62 12.95
C PRO A 147 18.79 6.49 12.64
N LEU A 148 17.83 6.51 13.56
CA LEU A 148 16.65 7.33 13.42
C LEU A 148 17.00 8.79 13.72
N GLU A 149 16.78 9.69 12.75
CA GLU A 149 16.88 11.13 12.99
C GLU A 149 15.80 11.57 14.00
N LEU A 150 16.18 12.44 14.93
CA LEU A 150 15.29 13.00 15.95
C LEU A 150 15.04 14.50 15.68
N PRO A 151 13.78 14.98 15.77
CA PRO A 151 12.57 14.20 16.02
C PRO A 151 12.22 13.28 14.82
N PRO A 152 11.58 12.12 15.06
CA PRO A 152 11.21 11.23 13.98
C PRO A 152 10.23 11.93 13.04
N PRO A 153 10.29 11.67 11.72
CA PRO A 153 9.29 12.18 10.81
C PRO A 153 7.90 11.67 11.21
N PRO A 154 6.84 12.47 11.03
CA PRO A 154 5.47 12.04 11.31
C PRO A 154 5.14 10.79 10.48
N ALA A 155 4.37 9.87 11.06
CA ALA A 155 3.92 8.68 10.34
C ALA A 155 3.08 9.06 9.12
N SER A 156 3.17 8.26 8.05
CA SER A 156 2.32 8.48 6.89
C SER A 156 0.87 8.17 7.22
N ILE A 157 -0.08 8.82 6.51
CA ILE A 157 -1.51 8.55 6.69
C ILE A 157 -1.82 7.07 6.43
N ALA A 158 -1.16 6.45 5.45
CA ALA A 158 -1.35 5.04 5.13
C ALA A 158 -0.87 4.13 6.27
N ALA A 159 0.32 4.41 6.84
CA ALA A 159 0.84 3.66 7.98
C ALA A 159 -0.07 3.80 9.22
N ALA A 160 -0.56 5.01 9.50
CA ALA A 160 -1.49 5.27 10.59
C ALA A 160 -2.82 4.51 10.40
N LYS A 161 -3.40 4.56 9.19
CA LYS A 161 -4.62 3.80 8.84
C LYS A 161 -4.41 2.29 9.00
N ARG A 162 -3.25 1.77 8.58
CA ARG A 162 -2.93 0.35 8.73
C ARG A 162 -2.77 -0.05 10.19
N ALA A 163 -2.09 0.76 11.00
CA ALA A 163 -1.96 0.52 12.43
C ALA A 163 -3.34 0.48 13.10
N ALA A 164 -4.21 1.46 12.80
CA ALA A 164 -5.59 1.48 13.29
C ALA A 164 -6.38 0.24 12.86
N GLN A 165 -6.26 -0.18 11.60
CA GLN A 165 -6.95 -1.37 11.10
C GLN A 165 -6.41 -2.67 11.72
N SER A 166 -5.11 -2.74 12.02
CA SER A 166 -4.48 -3.86 12.72
C SER A 166 -5.03 -3.99 14.15
N VAL A 167 -5.08 -2.87 14.88
CA VAL A 167 -5.68 -2.82 16.22
C VAL A 167 -7.15 -3.23 16.16
N HIS A 168 -7.92 -2.65 15.23
CA HIS A 168 -9.33 -3.00 15.06
C HIS A 168 -9.53 -4.49 14.79
N ARG A 169 -8.74 -5.09 13.87
CA ARG A 169 -8.83 -6.53 13.58
C ARG A 169 -8.48 -7.39 14.78
N ARG A 170 -7.48 -7.02 15.57
CA ARG A 170 -7.09 -7.75 16.79
C ARG A 170 -8.21 -7.69 17.83
N CYS A 171 -8.76 -6.51 18.09
CA CYS A 171 -9.89 -6.35 19.00
C CYS A 171 -11.12 -7.10 18.52
N PHE A 172 -11.42 -7.05 17.21
CA PHE A 172 -12.53 -7.78 16.61
C PHE A 172 -12.36 -9.30 16.72
N ALA A 173 -11.13 -9.81 16.53
CA ALA A 173 -10.82 -11.21 16.71
C ALA A 173 -11.06 -11.67 18.17
N GLN A 174 -10.62 -10.88 19.15
CA GLN A 174 -10.88 -11.15 20.57
C GLN A 174 -12.37 -11.12 20.89
N PHE A 175 -13.08 -10.09 20.42
CA PHE A 175 -14.52 -9.97 20.57
C PHE A 175 -15.26 -11.19 20.00
N TRP A 176 -14.85 -11.70 18.84
CA TRP A 176 -15.49 -12.87 18.23
C TRP A 176 -15.27 -14.16 19.02
N VAL A 177 -14.07 -14.37 19.56
CA VAL A 177 -13.79 -15.51 20.44
C VAL A 177 -14.70 -15.46 21.67
N GLU A 178 -14.88 -14.28 22.25
CA GLU A 178 -15.69 -14.10 23.45
C GLU A 178 -17.20 -14.17 23.15
N LYS A 179 -17.69 -13.32 22.24
CA LYS A 179 -19.12 -13.06 21.97
C LYS A 179 -19.66 -13.74 20.73
N GLY A 180 -18.87 -14.55 20.03
CA GLY A 180 -19.32 -15.26 18.82
C GLY A 180 -20.56 -16.12 19.08
N PRO A 181 -21.50 -16.22 18.12
CA PRO A 181 -22.69 -17.05 18.29
C PRO A 181 -22.32 -18.50 18.61
N LYS A 182 -23.03 -19.13 19.56
CA LYS A 182 -22.77 -20.52 19.97
C LYS A 182 -22.72 -21.47 18.77
N ARG A 183 -23.69 -21.38 17.87
CA ARG A 183 -23.75 -22.15 16.62
C ARG A 183 -22.48 -22.01 15.77
N TYR A 184 -21.88 -20.83 15.70
CA TYR A 184 -20.65 -20.62 14.94
C TYR A 184 -19.44 -21.23 15.64
N LYS A 185 -19.37 -21.14 16.98
CA LYS A 185 -18.34 -21.79 17.79
C LYS A 185 -18.41 -23.32 17.66
N ASP A 186 -19.61 -23.89 17.75
CA ASP A 186 -19.85 -25.34 17.64
C ASP A 186 -19.47 -25.88 16.25
N LEU A 187 -19.64 -25.06 15.20
CA LEU A 187 -19.27 -25.39 13.82
C LEU A 187 -17.81 -25.03 13.46
N GLY A 188 -17.03 -24.48 14.39
CA GLY A 188 -15.65 -24.06 14.14
C GLY A 188 -15.51 -22.93 13.12
N ILE A 189 -16.55 -22.11 12.92
CA ILE A 189 -16.54 -21.01 11.94
C ILE A 189 -15.78 -19.81 12.51
N GLY A 190 -14.60 -19.55 11.95
CA GLY A 190 -13.73 -18.42 12.33
C GLY A 190 -13.98 -17.13 11.54
N ILE A 191 -13.23 -16.07 11.89
CA ILE A 191 -13.17 -14.82 11.11
C ILE A 191 -12.12 -14.99 10.01
N GLU A 192 -12.52 -15.63 8.91
CA GLU A 192 -11.68 -15.74 7.73
C GLU A 192 -12.02 -14.64 6.72
N LYS A 193 -10.99 -13.98 6.17
CA LYS A 193 -11.20 -12.96 5.13
C LYS A 193 -11.65 -13.55 3.79
N ARG A 194 -11.24 -14.78 3.50
CA ARG A 194 -11.51 -15.49 2.25
C ARG A 194 -11.81 -16.95 2.58
N PRO A 195 -12.99 -17.21 3.15
CA PRO A 195 -13.37 -18.56 3.53
C PRO A 195 -13.55 -19.42 2.26
N PRO A 196 -13.20 -20.72 2.30
CA PRO A 196 -13.24 -21.61 1.13
C PRO A 196 -14.64 -21.71 0.51
N GLU A 197 -15.69 -21.42 1.28
CA GLU A 197 -17.09 -21.43 0.85
C GLU A 197 -17.40 -20.40 -0.24
N LEU A 198 -16.55 -19.38 -0.42
CA LEU A 198 -16.65 -18.46 -1.56
C LEU A 198 -16.45 -19.15 -2.92
N LEU A 199 -15.87 -20.36 -2.94
CA LEU A 199 -15.70 -21.18 -4.14
C LEU A 199 -16.94 -22.03 -4.48
N LEU A 200 -17.95 -22.04 -3.61
CA LEU A 200 -19.19 -22.80 -3.87
C LEU A 200 -19.96 -22.21 -5.06
N PRO A 201 -20.69 -23.04 -5.82
CA PRO A 201 -21.63 -22.55 -6.82
C PRO A 201 -22.60 -21.53 -6.22
N ARG A 202 -22.96 -20.50 -6.99
CA ARG A 202 -23.78 -19.36 -6.53
C ARG A 202 -25.03 -19.78 -5.74
N ALA A 203 -25.74 -20.82 -6.19
CA ALA A 203 -26.93 -21.33 -5.51
C ALA A 203 -26.61 -21.89 -4.11
N ALA A 204 -25.57 -22.72 -4.00
CA ALA A 204 -25.14 -23.30 -2.74
C ALA A 204 -24.60 -22.23 -1.78
N LEU A 205 -23.83 -21.26 -2.29
CA LEU A 205 -23.37 -20.11 -1.50
C LEU A 205 -24.56 -19.28 -0.99
N GLY A 206 -25.58 -19.05 -1.81
CA GLY A 206 -26.80 -18.35 -1.41
C GLY A 206 -27.51 -19.05 -0.25
N CYS A 207 -27.74 -20.37 -0.35
CA CYS A 207 -28.34 -21.15 0.74
C CYS A 207 -27.51 -21.11 2.02
N LEU A 208 -26.18 -21.23 1.90
CA LEU A 208 -25.26 -21.15 3.04
C LEU A 208 -25.32 -19.77 3.73
N LEU A 209 -25.31 -18.69 2.95
CA LEU A 209 -25.38 -17.33 3.49
C LEU A 209 -26.71 -17.07 4.19
N ALA A 210 -27.83 -17.50 3.60
CA ALA A 210 -29.15 -17.43 4.23
C ALA A 210 -29.18 -18.19 5.55
N ALA A 211 -28.68 -19.44 5.55
CA ALA A 211 -28.64 -20.27 6.75
C ALA A 211 -27.73 -19.71 7.86
N ARG A 212 -26.67 -18.99 7.48
CA ARG A 212 -25.73 -18.32 8.40
C ARG A 212 -26.33 -17.06 9.01
N SER A 213 -26.97 -16.23 8.20
CA SER A 213 -27.59 -14.98 8.64
C SER A 213 -28.94 -15.17 9.31
N GLY A 214 -29.59 -16.33 9.09
CA GLY A 214 -30.98 -16.55 9.46
C GLY A 214 -31.95 -15.75 8.58
N HIS A 215 -31.47 -15.07 7.53
CA HIS A 215 -32.27 -14.33 6.58
C HIS A 215 -32.54 -15.20 5.36
N GLY A 216 -33.69 -15.87 5.37
CA GLY A 216 -34.15 -16.75 4.31
C GLY A 216 -35.54 -17.28 4.61
N ASP A 217 -35.99 -18.24 3.80
CA ASP A 217 -37.26 -18.93 3.98
C ASP A 217 -37.16 -19.94 5.15
N PHE A 218 -37.12 -19.42 6.37
CA PHE A 218 -37.05 -20.19 7.61
C PHE A 218 -38.21 -19.82 8.53
N ALA A 219 -38.76 -20.80 9.23
CA ALA A 219 -39.92 -20.58 10.10
C ALA A 219 -39.64 -19.50 11.16
N GLU A 220 -38.47 -19.55 11.81
CA GLU A 220 -38.05 -18.58 12.82
C GLU A 220 -37.93 -17.15 12.26
N TYR A 221 -37.51 -17.00 11.00
CA TYR A 221 -37.45 -15.70 10.34
C TYR A 221 -38.85 -15.14 10.11
N HIS A 222 -39.75 -15.95 9.55
CA HIS A 222 -41.12 -15.52 9.27
C HIS A 222 -41.92 -15.21 10.54
N GLU A 223 -41.77 -15.99 11.60
CA GLU A 223 -42.39 -15.72 12.89
C GLU A 223 -41.85 -14.43 13.53
N ARG A 224 -40.53 -14.19 13.48
CA ARG A 224 -39.92 -12.98 14.06
C ARG A 224 -40.40 -11.68 13.39
N PHE A 225 -40.76 -11.74 12.11
CA PHE A 225 -41.20 -10.58 11.33
C PHE A 225 -42.70 -10.62 11.00
N GLU A 226 -43.48 -11.51 11.61
CA GLU A 226 -44.94 -11.57 11.47
C GLU A 226 -45.41 -11.72 10.00
N HIS A 227 -44.76 -12.61 9.26
CA HIS A 227 -45.16 -12.95 7.89
C HIS A 227 -46.28 -14.00 7.90
N ASP A 228 -47.54 -13.57 8.04
CA ASP A 228 -48.71 -14.43 8.23
C ASP A 228 -48.99 -15.43 7.09
N GLU A 229 -48.65 -15.09 5.85
CA GLU A 229 -48.88 -15.95 4.67
C GLU A 229 -47.72 -16.94 4.42
N ALA A 230 -46.66 -16.89 5.24
CA ALA A 230 -45.48 -17.71 5.00
C ALA A 230 -45.68 -19.17 5.43
N LEU A 231 -45.30 -20.09 4.55
CA LEU A 231 -45.27 -21.51 4.88
C LEU A 231 -44.11 -21.82 5.83
N LEU A 232 -44.42 -22.15 7.09
CA LEU A 232 -43.43 -22.49 8.12
C LEU A 232 -42.87 -23.92 8.00
N THR A 233 -43.51 -24.75 7.19
CA THR A 233 -43.13 -26.15 6.96
C THR A 233 -42.67 -26.35 5.53
N CYS A 234 -41.69 -27.24 5.37
CA CYS A 234 -41.20 -27.72 4.08
C CYS A 234 -42.18 -28.76 3.50
N SER A 235 -42.07 -29.03 2.20
CA SER A 235 -42.82 -30.10 1.50
C SER A 235 -42.62 -31.48 2.13
N CYS A 236 -41.53 -31.70 2.87
CA CYS A 236 -41.29 -32.93 3.62
C CYS A 236 -42.02 -32.98 4.98
N GLY A 237 -42.86 -31.98 5.31
CA GLY A 237 -43.62 -31.88 6.55
C GLY A 237 -42.83 -31.39 7.78
N CYS A 238 -41.52 -31.18 7.66
CA CYS A 238 -40.70 -30.65 8.75
C CYS A 238 -40.73 -29.12 8.78
N ARG A 239 -40.49 -28.53 9.96
CA ARG A 239 -40.30 -27.09 10.12
C ARG A 239 -39.09 -26.60 9.31
N LYS A 240 -39.20 -25.43 8.66
CA LYS A 240 -38.11 -24.85 7.86
C LYS A 240 -37.01 -24.32 8.77
N GLU A 241 -35.91 -25.06 8.86
CA GLU A 241 -34.73 -24.70 9.64
C GLU A 241 -33.54 -24.29 8.75
N PRO A 242 -32.61 -23.45 9.24
CA PRO A 242 -31.38 -23.11 8.52
C PRO A 242 -30.53 -24.31 8.08
N SER A 243 -30.59 -25.42 8.80
CA SER A 243 -29.86 -26.66 8.49
C SER A 243 -30.55 -27.52 7.43
N HIS A 244 -31.80 -27.22 7.08
CA HIS A 244 -32.69 -28.11 6.35
C HIS A 244 -32.16 -28.48 4.96
N PHE A 245 -31.54 -27.52 4.25
CA PHE A 245 -31.00 -27.73 2.90
C PHE A 245 -29.78 -28.68 2.85
N TYR A 246 -29.11 -28.95 3.98
CA TYR A 246 -28.00 -29.91 4.03
C TYR A 246 -28.48 -31.35 4.02
N TYR A 247 -29.57 -31.64 4.73
CA TYR A 247 -30.02 -33.01 5.03
C TYR A 247 -31.17 -33.48 4.14
N ARG A 248 -31.90 -32.56 3.50
CA ARG A 248 -33.08 -32.87 2.70
C ARG A 248 -32.92 -32.29 1.30
N ARG A 249 -32.41 -33.13 0.38
CA ARG A 249 -32.45 -32.90 -1.06
C ARG A 249 -33.64 -33.65 -1.66
N LYS A 250 -34.85 -33.11 -1.58
CA LYS A 250 -35.93 -33.58 -2.45
C LYS A 250 -36.78 -32.41 -2.91
N GLY A 251 -36.73 -32.20 -4.23
CA GLY A 251 -37.67 -31.43 -5.05
C GLY A 251 -37.36 -29.97 -5.12
#